data_AF-A0A812LN44-F1
#
_entry.id   AF-A0A812LN44-F1
#
_cell.length_a   1.000
_cell.length_b   1.000
_cell.length_c   1.000
_cell.angle_alpha   90.00
_cell.angle_beta   90.00
_cell.angle_gamma   90.00
#
_symmetry.space_group_name_H-M   'P 1'
#
loop_
_entity.id
_entity.type
_entity.pdbx_description
1 polymer ?
#
loop_
_entity_poly.entity_id
_entity_poly.type
_entity_poly.pdbx_seq_one_letter_code
_entity_poly.pdbx_strand_id
1 'polypeptide(L)'
;MAWPHRQGRLTTLLLATLSLVWADPEQQALTIDDACNSGESEGSCDLTLTQLRGLPRRASEDNSSEVMAEVSSGRSQVSRRLRIVNGCNSQPMWIAHIAGASMGPDPQNVRINPGSFYDFETPSHLSAMRYWPKMGCDESGHNCKIGSSGGPGQSCQWNPATGQEDYSRCHPPVDTKFEASYGENGAPCNPKTPGGVEMKGCDYVDLSLVDGWTLPVKFEASGDCRTNKDEKVEVLDCAALSLAACPTAEHLTAAGVTADLRAINPVTHQVSGCYSPCAKLLDTKWSNKELAQGRQPESAEVSPYCCPTPPQTPESCRAGPITHTDFLKTVHQKCPGVYGYAYDDGTGLMRCSSATHYTVTFFCPATLPA
;
A
#
# COMPACT_ATOMS: atom_id res chain seq x y z
N MET A 1 -31.62 56.02 -24.52
CA MET A 1 -32.97 56.41 -24.99
C MET A 1 -33.61 55.15 -25.58
N ALA A 2 -34.77 54.64 -25.21
CA ALA A 2 -35.78 55.00 -24.23
C ALA A 2 -36.53 53.70 -23.83
N TRP A 3 -36.94 53.62 -22.57
CA TRP A 3 -37.99 52.76 -22.03
C TRP A 3 -39.36 53.15 -22.63
N PRO A 4 -40.41 52.30 -22.63
CA PRO A 4 -41.26 52.04 -21.44
C PRO A 4 -41.92 50.62 -21.42
N HIS A 5 -42.78 50.13 -20.50
CA HIS A 5 -43.55 50.62 -19.35
C HIS A 5 -43.87 49.41 -18.42
N ARG A 6 -44.23 49.71 -17.15
CA ARG A 6 -44.51 48.83 -16.00
C ARG A 6 -45.87 48.08 -16.00
N GLN A 7 -45.96 47.13 -15.04
CA GLN A 7 -47.06 46.72 -14.12
C GLN A 7 -47.51 45.26 -14.35
N GLY A 8 -47.73 44.39 -13.35
CA GLY A 8 -47.78 44.51 -11.90
C GLY A 8 -47.80 43.13 -11.19
N ARG A 9 -47.80 43.17 -9.86
CA ARG A 9 -47.71 42.05 -8.90
C ARG A 9 -48.87 41.05 -8.98
N LEU A 10 -48.59 39.76 -8.69
CA LEU A 10 -49.45 38.96 -7.81
C LEU A 10 -48.68 37.77 -7.18
N THR A 11 -48.65 37.79 -5.86
CA THR A 11 -48.25 36.74 -4.91
C THR A 11 -49.17 35.53 -4.99
N THR A 12 -48.64 34.32 -5.01
CA THR A 12 -49.36 33.11 -4.55
C THR A 12 -48.38 32.08 -3.98
N LEU A 13 -48.76 31.55 -2.83
CA LEU A 13 -48.08 30.58 -1.97
C LEU A 13 -47.56 29.34 -2.72
N LEU A 14 -46.32 28.93 -2.43
CA LEU A 14 -45.86 27.56 -2.70
C LEU A 14 -46.33 26.64 -1.57
N LEU A 15 -47.21 25.70 -1.91
CA LEU A 15 -47.52 24.50 -1.15
C LEU A 15 -46.33 23.53 -1.25
N ALA A 16 -45.86 23.06 -0.10
CA ALA A 16 -44.91 21.97 0.00
C ALA A 16 -45.58 20.64 -0.41
N THR A 17 -45.05 20.01 -1.45
CA THR A 17 -45.33 18.61 -1.79
C THR A 17 -44.06 17.80 -1.58
N LEU A 18 -44.09 16.92 -0.58
CA LEU A 18 -43.18 15.79 -0.45
C LEU A 18 -43.60 14.74 -1.50
N SER A 19 -42.67 14.26 -2.34
CA SER A 19 -42.58 12.84 -2.73
C SER A 19 -41.51 12.54 -3.80
N LEU A 20 -40.72 11.51 -3.46
CA LEU A 20 -40.00 10.53 -4.29
C LEU A 20 -38.75 10.92 -5.09
N VAL A 21 -37.65 10.28 -4.64
CA VAL A 21 -36.67 9.48 -5.39
C VAL A 21 -35.78 10.23 -6.39
N TRP A 22 -34.47 10.02 -6.27
CA TRP A 22 -33.57 9.45 -7.29
C TRP A 22 -32.21 9.20 -6.62
N ALA A 23 -31.75 7.95 -6.69
CA ALA A 23 -30.34 7.64 -6.63
C ALA A 23 -29.74 7.99 -8.00
N ASP A 24 -28.57 8.62 -8.06
CA ASP A 24 -27.29 8.04 -8.53
C ASP A 24 -26.20 9.17 -8.57
N PRO A 25 -24.96 8.98 -9.07
CA PRO A 25 -23.74 9.13 -8.28
C PRO A 25 -22.78 10.22 -8.83
N GLU A 26 -21.85 10.74 -8.03
CA GLU A 26 -20.51 11.16 -8.47
C GLU A 26 -19.72 11.79 -7.32
N GLN A 27 -18.43 11.45 -7.29
CA GLN A 27 -17.41 11.92 -6.35
C GLN A 27 -17.28 13.45 -6.37
N GLN A 28 -17.11 14.07 -5.20
CA GLN A 28 -16.23 15.24 -5.10
C GLN A 28 -15.38 15.20 -3.84
N ALA A 29 -14.11 15.48 -4.07
CA ALA A 29 -13.00 15.62 -3.15
C ALA A 29 -13.36 16.44 -1.91
N LEU A 30 -12.90 15.96 -0.75
CA LEU A 30 -12.86 16.76 0.46
C LEU A 30 -11.71 17.77 0.34
N THR A 31 -12.09 19.02 0.12
CA THR A 31 -11.27 20.21 0.35
C THR A 31 -11.04 20.37 1.86
N ILE A 32 -9.78 20.52 2.26
CA ILE A 32 -9.38 20.95 3.60
C ILE A 32 -9.38 22.48 3.58
N ASP A 33 -10.25 23.11 4.36
CA ASP A 33 -10.16 24.54 4.65
C ASP A 33 -9.37 24.80 5.95
N ASP A 34 -8.43 25.72 5.80
CA ASP A 34 -8.01 26.77 6.74
C ASP A 34 -7.51 26.41 8.14
N ALA A 35 -6.18 26.42 8.30
CA ALA A 35 -5.57 27.02 9.47
C ALA A 35 -4.24 27.70 9.12
N CYS A 36 -4.07 28.90 9.69
CA CYS A 36 -2.85 29.72 9.76
C CYS A 36 -2.68 30.81 8.68
N ASN A 37 -3.43 31.90 8.82
CA ASN A 37 -2.88 33.21 8.47
C ASN A 37 -3.54 34.35 9.28
N SER A 38 -2.86 34.82 10.31
CA SER A 38 -2.66 36.25 10.52
C SER A 38 -1.56 36.53 11.54
N GLY A 39 -0.53 37.23 11.07
CA GLY A 39 0.05 38.37 11.79
C GLY A 39 0.91 38.11 13.02
N GLU A 40 2.21 38.06 12.77
CA GLU A 40 3.28 38.66 13.59
C GLU A 40 3.50 38.19 15.04
N SER A 41 4.78 37.89 15.29
CA SER A 41 5.48 37.72 16.57
C SER A 41 5.45 36.35 17.24
N GLU A 42 6.61 36.01 17.79
CA GLU A 42 7.10 34.74 18.29
C GLU A 42 6.19 34.08 19.35
N GLY A 43 6.08 32.75 19.33
CA GLY A 43 5.46 32.02 20.44
C GLY A 43 5.30 30.52 20.23
N SER A 44 6.13 29.75 20.93
CA SER A 44 5.99 28.31 21.17
C SER A 44 4.65 27.98 21.83
N CYS A 45 3.93 26.94 21.37
CA CYS A 45 2.80 26.35 22.08
C CYS A 45 3.25 25.09 22.81
N ASP A 46 3.76 25.28 24.02
CA ASP A 46 4.15 24.21 24.96
C ASP A 46 3.06 24.08 26.04
N LEU A 47 2.53 22.87 26.26
CA LEU A 47 1.48 22.59 27.24
C LEU A 47 2.10 21.94 28.50
N THR A 48 2.42 22.75 29.51
CA THR A 48 2.82 22.27 30.85
C THR A 48 1.62 22.09 31.79
N LEU A 49 1.56 20.94 32.46
CA LEU A 49 0.60 20.58 33.51
C LEU A 49 1.15 20.96 34.90
N THR A 50 0.45 21.81 35.65
CA THR A 50 0.88 22.26 36.99
C THR A 50 0.00 21.67 38.11
N GLN A 51 0.66 21.12 39.15
CA GLN A 51 0.10 20.63 40.41
C GLN A 51 0.13 21.70 41.54
N LEU A 52 -0.52 21.40 42.69
CA LEU A 52 -0.36 21.87 44.11
C LEU A 52 -1.69 22.45 44.69
N ARG A 53 -2.15 22.29 45.95
CA ARG A 53 -1.87 21.49 47.18
C ARG A 53 -2.97 21.85 48.24
N GLY A 54 -3.23 21.00 49.27
CA GLY A 54 -3.70 21.49 50.60
C GLY A 54 -4.58 20.61 51.54
N LEU A 55 -3.95 19.68 52.31
CA LEU A 55 -4.04 19.26 53.76
C LEU A 55 -5.36 19.34 54.61
N PRO A 56 -5.53 18.60 55.78
CA PRO A 56 -4.51 18.04 56.70
C PRO A 56 -4.74 16.61 57.29
N ARG A 57 -3.74 16.16 58.07
CA ARG A 57 -3.53 14.84 58.71
C ARG A 57 -4.35 14.59 59.99
N ARG A 58 -4.68 13.32 60.26
CA ARG A 58 -4.76 12.72 61.61
C ARG A 58 -4.30 11.26 61.58
N ALA A 59 -3.60 10.84 62.64
CA ALA A 59 -2.97 9.54 62.81
C ALA A 59 -3.97 8.48 63.33
N SER A 60 -3.82 7.24 62.85
CA SER A 60 -4.18 6.02 63.57
C SER A 60 -3.42 4.86 62.95
N GLU A 61 -2.77 4.07 63.79
CA GLU A 61 -2.16 2.78 63.49
C GLU A 61 -3.25 1.79 63.06
N ASP A 62 -3.03 1.03 61.98
CA ASP A 62 -3.51 -0.34 61.91
C ASP A 62 -2.71 -1.17 60.89
N ASN A 63 -2.56 -2.44 61.25
CA ASN A 63 -1.70 -3.44 60.66
C ASN A 63 -2.46 -4.19 59.55
N SER A 64 -2.05 -4.03 58.29
CA SER A 64 -2.53 -4.90 57.21
C SER A 64 -1.51 -5.00 56.09
N SER A 65 -1.12 -6.24 55.82
CA SER A 65 -0.28 -6.71 54.72
C SER A 65 -0.78 -6.20 53.37
N GLU A 66 -0.06 -5.24 52.78
CA GLU A 66 -0.26 -4.83 51.39
C GLU A 66 0.36 -5.87 50.45
N VAL A 67 -0.51 -6.59 49.77
CA VAL A 67 -0.20 -7.27 48.51
C VAL A 67 0.18 -6.17 47.52
N MET A 68 1.46 -6.12 47.14
CA MET A 68 1.93 -5.30 46.02
C MET A 68 1.25 -5.80 44.74
N ALA A 69 0.09 -5.24 44.41
CA ALA A 69 -0.46 -5.35 43.08
C ALA A 69 0.43 -4.51 42.16
N GLU A 70 1.21 -5.17 41.32
CA GLU A 70 1.85 -4.53 40.18
C GLU A 70 0.74 -3.86 39.36
N VAL A 71 0.72 -2.53 39.39
CA VAL A 71 -0.02 -1.73 38.42
C VAL A 71 0.67 -1.95 37.09
N SER A 72 0.26 -3.00 36.37
CA SER A 72 0.51 -3.12 34.94
C SER A 72 -0.08 -1.87 34.31
N SER A 73 0.78 -0.95 33.89
CA SER A 73 0.36 0.19 33.09
C SER A 73 -0.29 -0.38 31.84
N GLY A 74 -1.62 -0.31 31.78
CA GLY A 74 -2.42 -0.72 30.64
C GLY A 74 -2.09 0.16 29.44
N ARG A 75 -0.94 -0.08 28.81
CA ARG A 75 -0.76 0.27 27.40
C ARG A 75 -1.73 -0.64 26.66
N SER A 76 -2.77 -0.05 26.08
CA SER A 76 -3.55 -0.71 25.05
C SER A 76 -2.57 -1.35 24.08
N GLN A 77 -2.53 -2.69 24.02
CA GLN A 77 -1.62 -3.38 23.12
C GLN A 77 -2.05 -3.05 21.69
N VAL A 78 -1.15 -2.45 20.91
CA VAL A 78 -1.38 -2.21 19.49
C VAL A 78 -1.62 -3.56 18.81
N SER A 79 -2.73 -3.66 18.07
CA SER A 79 -3.12 -4.86 17.32
C SER A 79 -2.01 -5.26 16.36
N ARG A 80 -1.77 -6.57 16.20
CA ARG A 80 -0.75 -7.14 15.31
C ARG A 80 -1.33 -8.31 14.53
N ARG A 81 -2.01 -8.00 13.42
CA ARG A 81 -2.72 -9.00 12.60
C ARG A 81 -1.96 -9.41 11.35
N LEU A 82 -0.87 -8.73 11.00
CA LEU A 82 -0.02 -9.07 9.86
C LEU A 82 1.28 -9.74 10.33
N ARG A 83 1.45 -11.00 9.96
CA ARG A 83 2.72 -11.71 10.06
C ARG A 83 3.42 -11.74 8.72
N ILE A 84 4.67 -11.32 8.67
CA ILE A 84 5.53 -11.53 7.50
C ILE A 84 6.61 -12.55 7.85
N VAL A 85 6.73 -13.59 7.03
CA VAL A 85 7.64 -14.73 7.21
C VAL A 85 8.73 -14.66 6.16
N ASN A 86 9.97 -14.83 6.61
CA ASN A 86 11.09 -15.11 5.71
C ASN A 86 11.12 -16.61 5.40
N GLY A 87 10.62 -16.99 4.23
CA GLY A 87 10.61 -18.37 3.74
C GLY A 87 11.98 -18.86 3.22
N CYS A 88 13.04 -18.05 3.34
CA CYS A 88 14.39 -18.48 3.02
C CYS A 88 14.98 -19.40 4.10
N ASN A 89 15.83 -20.33 3.68
CA ASN A 89 16.53 -21.26 4.57
C ASN A 89 17.88 -20.74 5.07
N SER A 90 18.51 -19.80 4.37
CA SER A 90 19.92 -19.45 4.61
C SER A 90 20.22 -17.95 4.64
N GLN A 91 19.31 -17.10 4.20
CA GLN A 91 19.57 -15.68 4.01
C GLN A 91 18.54 -14.81 4.73
N PRO A 92 18.99 -13.76 5.44
CA PRO A 92 18.07 -12.80 6.04
C PRO A 92 17.31 -12.04 4.96
N MET A 93 16.15 -11.54 5.34
CA MET A 93 15.29 -10.68 4.56
C MET A 93 15.02 -9.41 5.35
N TRP A 94 14.88 -8.28 4.66
CA TRP A 94 14.46 -7.03 5.27
C TRP A 94 13.13 -6.63 4.68
N ILE A 95 12.19 -6.19 5.51
CA ILE A 95 10.90 -5.68 5.04
C ILE A 95 10.93 -4.16 5.12
N ALA A 96 10.70 -3.54 3.97
CA ALA A 96 10.41 -2.12 3.87
C ALA A 96 8.90 -1.92 3.75
N HIS A 97 8.42 -0.75 4.19
CA HIS A 97 7.01 -0.44 4.12
C HIS A 97 6.74 1.05 3.99
N ILE A 98 5.51 1.42 3.66
CA ILE A 98 5.02 2.81 3.63
C ILE A 98 3.54 2.82 3.98
N ALA A 99 3.08 3.89 4.63
CA ALA A 99 1.68 4.18 4.95
C ALA A 99 1.26 5.48 4.24
N GLY A 100 0.66 5.36 3.05
CA GLY A 100 0.38 6.51 2.19
C GLY A 100 1.68 7.22 1.78
N ALA A 101 1.89 8.43 2.30
CA ALA A 101 3.12 9.22 2.12
C ALA A 101 4.07 9.18 3.34
N SER A 102 3.71 8.43 4.39
CA SER A 102 4.45 8.36 5.65
C SER A 102 5.09 6.98 5.86
N MET A 103 5.95 6.85 6.86
CA MET A 103 6.70 5.61 7.14
C MET A 103 5.78 4.45 7.52
N GLY A 104 4.74 4.69 8.31
CA GLY A 104 4.01 3.65 9.05
C GLY A 104 4.46 3.55 10.51
N PRO A 105 3.83 2.67 11.30
CA PRO A 105 4.06 2.58 12.76
C PRO A 105 5.35 1.82 13.13
N ASP A 106 5.80 0.88 12.29
CA ASP A 106 6.98 0.07 12.55
C ASP A 106 8.28 0.73 12.04
N PRO A 107 9.45 0.35 12.57
CA PRO A 107 10.73 0.79 12.02
C PRO A 107 10.92 0.31 10.58
N GLN A 108 11.58 1.12 9.75
CA GLN A 108 11.99 0.71 8.41
C GLN A 108 13.07 -0.37 8.45
N ASN A 109 13.13 -1.19 7.39
CA ASN A 109 14.12 -2.27 7.24
C ASN A 109 14.07 -3.30 8.38
N VAL A 110 12.86 -3.78 8.69
CA VAL A 110 12.70 -4.85 9.69
C VAL A 110 13.42 -6.11 9.20
N ARG A 111 14.50 -6.51 9.89
CA ARG A 111 15.28 -7.69 9.56
C ARG A 111 14.60 -8.96 10.10
N ILE A 112 14.38 -9.93 9.22
CA ILE A 112 13.79 -11.23 9.53
C ILE A 112 14.81 -12.33 9.17
N ASN A 113 15.24 -13.09 10.17
CA ASN A 113 16.15 -14.22 10.01
C ASN A 113 15.53 -15.36 9.17
N PRO A 114 16.33 -16.24 8.56
CA PRO A 114 15.82 -17.41 7.84
C PRO A 114 14.81 -18.22 8.67
N GLY A 115 13.67 -18.57 8.07
CA GLY A 115 12.58 -19.30 8.72
C GLY A 115 11.88 -18.56 9.87
N SER A 116 12.28 -17.33 10.17
CA SER A 116 11.67 -16.50 11.23
C SER A 116 10.57 -15.60 10.65
N PHE A 117 9.90 -14.86 11.52
CA PHE A 117 8.84 -13.95 11.15
C PHE A 117 8.88 -12.67 12.00
N TYR A 118 8.13 -11.66 11.57
CA TYR A 118 7.83 -10.47 12.35
C TYR A 118 6.33 -10.15 12.25
N ASP A 119 5.74 -9.78 13.38
CA ASP A 119 4.32 -9.40 13.48
C ASP A 119 4.22 -7.87 13.51
N PHE A 120 3.77 -7.28 12.40
CA PHE A 120 3.65 -5.84 12.18
C PHE A 120 2.46 -5.24 12.93
N GLU A 121 2.61 -3.99 13.34
CA GLU A 121 1.55 -3.22 13.97
C GLU A 121 0.45 -2.88 12.96
N THR A 122 -0.79 -3.21 13.33
CA THR A 122 -2.01 -2.96 12.54
C THR A 122 -3.02 -2.16 13.36
N PRO A 123 -2.70 -0.93 13.81
CA PRO A 123 -3.64 -0.06 14.49
C PRO A 123 -4.86 0.25 13.62
N SER A 124 -5.95 0.66 14.26
CA SER A 124 -7.18 1.02 13.56
C SER A 124 -6.93 2.16 12.58
N HIS A 125 -7.59 2.12 11.41
CA HIS A 125 -7.52 3.15 10.37
C HIS A 125 -6.15 3.35 9.71
N LEU A 126 -5.23 2.40 9.87
CA LEU A 126 -3.97 2.41 9.14
C LEU A 126 -4.20 2.11 7.66
N SER A 127 -4.02 3.10 6.79
CA SER A 127 -4.40 3.01 5.38
C SER A 127 -3.22 3.13 4.41
N ALA A 128 -3.45 2.67 3.18
CA ALA A 128 -2.47 2.73 2.08
C ALA A 128 -1.10 2.13 2.47
N MET A 129 -1.13 1.04 3.23
CA MET A 129 0.06 0.26 3.56
C MET A 129 0.55 -0.49 2.35
N ARG A 130 1.86 -0.49 2.15
CA ARG A 130 2.53 -1.36 1.19
C ARG A 130 3.76 -1.93 1.88
N TYR A 131 3.94 -3.24 1.81
CA TYR A 131 5.07 -3.97 2.37
C TYR A 131 5.77 -4.74 1.27
N TRP A 132 7.10 -4.68 1.22
CA TRP A 132 7.88 -5.41 0.23
C TRP A 132 9.20 -5.95 0.78
N PRO A 133 9.70 -7.07 0.23
CA PRO A 133 10.90 -7.71 0.70
C PRO A 133 12.16 -7.16 0.02
N LYS A 134 13.25 -7.15 0.78
CA LYS A 134 14.60 -6.77 0.38
C LYS A 134 15.57 -7.88 0.74
N MET A 135 16.55 -8.13 -0.13
CA MET A 135 17.54 -9.20 0.07
C MET A 135 18.93 -8.81 -0.40
N GLY A 136 19.94 -9.46 0.19
CA GLY A 136 21.35 -9.18 -0.08
C GLY A 136 21.74 -7.78 0.38
N CYS A 137 21.17 -7.31 1.49
CA CYS A 137 21.46 -6.02 2.10
C CYS A 137 22.67 -6.06 3.03
N ASP A 138 23.18 -4.90 3.39
CA ASP A 138 24.04 -4.73 4.56
C ASP A 138 23.26 -4.94 5.88
N GLU A 139 23.95 -4.86 7.02
CA GLU A 139 23.37 -5.11 8.34
C GLU A 139 22.18 -4.18 8.67
N SER A 140 22.19 -2.95 8.13
CA SER A 140 21.13 -1.95 8.29
C SER A 140 19.95 -2.12 7.32
N GLY A 141 20.02 -3.08 6.39
CA GLY A 141 18.99 -3.25 5.36
C GLY A 141 19.10 -2.23 4.22
N HIS A 142 20.25 -1.57 4.07
CA HIS A 142 20.56 -0.72 2.93
C HIS A 142 21.40 -1.48 1.89
N ASN A 143 21.69 -0.83 0.77
CA ASN A 143 22.63 -1.33 -0.25
C ASN A 143 22.28 -2.76 -0.75
N CYS A 144 20.99 -3.05 -0.89
CA CYS A 144 20.49 -4.38 -1.19
C CYS A 144 20.69 -4.78 -2.65
N LYS A 145 20.76 -6.10 -2.91
CA LYS A 145 20.80 -6.65 -4.27
C LYS A 145 19.42 -6.79 -4.90
N ILE A 146 18.37 -6.92 -4.09
CA ILE A 146 16.96 -6.96 -4.50
C ILE A 146 16.16 -6.07 -3.56
N GLY A 147 15.16 -5.36 -4.08
CA GLY A 147 14.16 -4.65 -3.28
C GLY A 147 14.50 -3.23 -2.82
N SER A 148 15.67 -2.68 -3.21
CA SER A 148 16.11 -1.35 -2.76
C SER A 148 15.46 -0.20 -3.56
N SER A 149 14.13 -0.22 -3.68
CA SER A 149 13.36 0.73 -4.51
C SER A 149 13.17 2.12 -3.89
N GLY A 150 13.26 2.20 -2.56
CA GLY A 150 13.23 3.44 -1.77
C GLY A 150 11.87 3.74 -1.15
N GLY A 151 11.77 4.90 -0.51
CA GLY A 151 10.56 5.38 0.15
C GLY A 151 10.88 6.29 1.34
N PRO A 152 9.85 6.80 2.05
CA PRO A 152 10.05 7.60 3.26
C PRO A 152 10.87 6.83 4.30
N GLY A 153 12.04 7.40 4.67
CA GLY A 153 12.97 6.77 5.62
C GLY A 153 13.59 5.46 5.11
N GLN A 154 13.56 5.23 3.80
CA GLN A 154 14.09 4.05 3.12
C GLN A 154 15.21 4.44 2.17
N SER A 155 16.40 4.65 2.73
CA SER A 155 17.60 4.86 1.92
C SER A 155 17.87 3.63 1.05
N CYS A 156 17.88 3.84 -0.27
CA CYS A 156 18.20 2.80 -1.24
C CYS A 156 19.68 2.43 -1.21
N GLN A 157 20.52 3.46 -1.12
CA GLN A 157 21.97 3.40 -1.11
C GLN A 157 22.46 4.36 -0.04
N TRP A 158 23.11 3.82 0.98
CA TRP A 158 23.64 4.58 2.09
C TRP A 158 25.17 4.60 1.98
N ASN A 159 25.75 5.80 1.94
CA ASN A 159 27.19 5.96 2.01
C ASN A 159 27.61 6.26 3.45
N PRO A 160 28.18 5.28 4.19
CA PRO A 160 28.59 5.49 5.57
C PRO A 160 29.77 6.47 5.70
N ALA A 161 30.56 6.68 4.64
CA ALA A 161 31.70 7.59 4.67
C ALA A 161 31.25 9.07 4.57
N THR A 162 30.13 9.35 3.91
CA THR A 162 29.61 10.72 3.75
C THR A 162 28.35 10.99 4.57
N GLY A 163 27.69 9.95 5.10
CA GLY A 163 26.40 10.05 5.78
C GLY A 163 25.27 10.49 4.86
N GLN A 164 25.41 10.27 3.54
CA GLN A 164 24.45 10.72 2.53
C GLN A 164 23.67 9.55 1.91
N GLU A 165 22.40 9.81 1.62
CA GLU A 165 21.51 8.93 0.86
C GLU A 165 21.62 9.22 -0.63
N ASP A 166 21.69 8.18 -1.46
CA ASP A 166 21.71 8.30 -2.92
C ASP A 166 20.49 7.61 -3.55
N TYR A 167 19.43 8.39 -3.76
CA TYR A 167 18.21 7.91 -4.40
C TYR A 167 18.35 7.73 -5.93
N SER A 168 19.39 8.32 -6.55
CA SER A 168 19.60 8.16 -8.00
C SER A 168 19.99 6.72 -8.38
N ARG A 169 20.45 5.95 -7.39
CA ARG A 169 20.87 4.56 -7.53
C ARG A 169 19.87 3.55 -6.94
N CYS A 170 18.66 4.00 -6.61
CA CYS A 170 17.59 3.10 -6.22
C CYS A 170 17.29 2.06 -7.30
N HIS A 171 16.78 0.93 -6.85
CA HIS A 171 16.21 -0.06 -7.75
C HIS A 171 14.91 0.51 -8.36
N PRO A 172 14.52 0.06 -9.56
CA PRO A 172 13.18 0.30 -10.04
C PRO A 172 12.15 -0.28 -9.05
N PRO A 173 11.00 0.39 -8.84
CA PRO A 173 10.02 0.03 -7.82
C PRO A 173 9.14 -1.16 -8.21
N VAL A 174 9.77 -2.22 -8.75
CA VAL A 174 9.14 -3.41 -9.34
C VAL A 174 8.88 -4.50 -8.30
N ASP A 175 8.70 -4.12 -7.04
CA ASP A 175 8.67 -5.07 -5.93
C ASP A 175 7.36 -5.84 -5.86
N THR A 176 7.45 -7.12 -5.47
CA THR A 176 6.29 -7.89 -5.03
C THR A 176 5.74 -7.25 -3.74
N LYS A 177 4.48 -6.80 -3.75
CA LYS A 177 3.88 -6.04 -2.64
C LYS A 177 2.71 -6.78 -2.03
N PHE A 178 2.65 -6.74 -0.70
CA PHE A 178 1.40 -6.90 0.03
C PHE A 178 0.88 -5.50 0.37
N GLU A 179 -0.34 -5.19 -0.05
CA GLU A 179 -0.97 -3.90 0.18
C GLU A 179 -2.16 -4.05 1.12
N ALA A 180 -2.38 -3.08 2.00
CA ALA A 180 -3.43 -3.14 3.00
C ALA A 180 -3.96 -1.76 3.40
N SER A 181 -5.26 -1.68 3.63
CA SER A 181 -5.90 -0.61 4.40
C SER A 181 -6.74 -1.26 5.49
N TYR A 182 -6.36 -1.03 6.74
CA TYR A 182 -6.97 -1.61 7.92
C TYR A 182 -8.13 -0.75 8.43
N GLY A 183 -9.26 -1.38 8.68
CA GLY A 183 -10.43 -0.79 9.30
C GLY A 183 -10.25 -0.57 10.81
N GLU A 184 -11.34 -0.28 11.48
CA GLU A 184 -11.43 -0.19 12.94
C GLU A 184 -11.37 -1.59 13.55
N ASN A 185 -10.33 -1.86 14.36
CA ASN A 185 -10.16 -3.15 15.02
C ASN A 185 -11.38 -3.47 15.92
N GLY A 186 -11.97 -4.66 15.76
CA GLY A 186 -13.13 -5.12 16.51
C GLY A 186 -14.48 -4.59 16.02
N ALA A 187 -14.50 -3.63 15.09
CA ALA A 187 -15.73 -3.18 14.45
C ALA A 187 -16.25 -4.22 13.43
N PRO A 188 -17.56 -4.24 13.15
CA PRO A 188 -18.13 -5.17 12.17
C PRO A 188 -17.69 -4.85 10.73
N CYS A 189 -17.62 -5.90 9.91
CA CYS A 189 -17.44 -5.84 8.47
C CYS A 189 -18.49 -6.71 7.78
N ASN A 190 -19.56 -6.10 7.27
CA ASN A 190 -20.66 -6.76 6.60
C ASN A 190 -21.24 -5.89 5.48
N PRO A 191 -20.90 -6.16 4.20
CA PRO A 191 -21.41 -5.38 3.07
C PRO A 191 -22.89 -5.64 2.78
N LYS A 192 -23.50 -6.67 3.38
CA LYS A 192 -24.91 -7.03 3.16
C LYS A 192 -25.85 -6.24 4.06
N THR A 193 -25.32 -5.50 5.04
CA THR A 193 -26.14 -4.67 5.92
C THR A 193 -26.70 -3.48 5.14
N PRO A 194 -28.03 -3.25 5.15
CA PRO A 194 -28.66 -2.16 4.41
C PRO A 194 -27.99 -0.81 4.68
N GLY A 195 -27.69 -0.06 3.62
CA GLY A 195 -27.03 1.24 3.71
C GLY A 195 -25.53 1.20 4.01
N GLY A 196 -24.89 0.02 4.04
CA GLY A 196 -23.43 -0.10 4.19
C GLY A 196 -22.89 0.37 5.54
N VAL A 197 -23.72 0.34 6.59
CA VAL A 197 -23.39 0.90 7.90
C VAL A 197 -22.38 0.07 8.71
N GLU A 198 -22.18 -1.20 8.35
CA GLU A 198 -21.26 -2.13 9.01
C GLU A 198 -19.97 -2.34 8.21
N MET A 199 -19.37 -1.27 7.71
CA MET A 199 -18.13 -1.35 6.91
C MET A 199 -16.88 -0.88 7.67
N LYS A 200 -17.04 -0.34 8.88
CA LYS A 200 -15.96 0.29 9.64
C LYS A 200 -14.81 -0.65 9.96
N GLY A 201 -15.10 -1.92 10.23
CA GLY A 201 -14.09 -2.93 10.50
C GLY A 201 -13.62 -3.70 9.27
N CYS A 202 -13.96 -3.25 8.06
CA CYS A 202 -13.49 -3.89 6.85
C CYS A 202 -12.06 -3.45 6.55
N ASP A 203 -11.18 -4.43 6.44
CA ASP A 203 -9.89 -4.26 5.81
C ASP A 203 -10.02 -4.49 4.30
N TYR A 204 -9.17 -3.82 3.54
CA TYR A 204 -9.00 -4.04 2.11
C TYR A 204 -7.55 -4.39 1.86
N VAL A 205 -7.29 -5.60 1.37
CA VAL A 205 -5.94 -6.14 1.22
C VAL A 205 -5.79 -6.78 -0.14
N ASP A 206 -4.57 -6.79 -0.65
CA ASP A 206 -4.23 -7.44 -1.90
C ASP A 206 -2.76 -7.86 -1.94
N LEU A 207 -2.48 -8.77 -2.88
CA LEU A 207 -1.13 -9.06 -3.31
C LEU A 207 -0.97 -8.49 -4.71
N SER A 208 -0.04 -7.55 -4.87
CA SER A 208 0.03 -6.67 -6.03
C SER A 208 1.33 -6.85 -6.78
N LEU A 209 1.20 -7.12 -8.08
CA LEU A 209 2.28 -7.18 -9.05
C LEU A 209 2.13 -6.11 -10.13
N VAL A 210 1.30 -5.08 -9.87
CA VAL A 210 1.01 -3.98 -10.80
C VAL A 210 2.29 -3.26 -11.22
N ASP A 211 3.26 -3.13 -10.31
CA ASP A 211 4.55 -2.50 -10.60
C ASP A 211 5.60 -3.50 -11.14
N GLY A 212 5.33 -4.80 -11.03
CA GLY A 212 6.27 -5.86 -11.35
C GLY A 212 6.40 -6.89 -10.22
N TRP A 213 7.47 -7.67 -10.25
CA TRP A 213 7.79 -8.57 -9.13
C TRP A 213 9.29 -8.70 -8.87
N THR A 214 9.62 -9.05 -7.62
CA THR A 214 10.98 -9.37 -7.18
C THR A 214 11.06 -10.79 -6.63
N LEU A 215 10.42 -11.04 -5.48
CA LEU A 215 10.44 -12.34 -4.82
C LEU A 215 9.12 -13.09 -4.98
N PRO A 216 9.16 -14.44 -5.06
CA PRO A 216 7.95 -15.25 -4.93
C PRO A 216 7.34 -15.05 -3.54
N VAL A 217 6.02 -15.24 -3.45
CA VAL A 217 5.26 -14.92 -2.26
C VAL A 217 4.09 -15.88 -2.09
N LYS A 218 3.67 -16.12 -0.86
CA LYS A 218 2.41 -16.78 -0.52
C LYS A 218 1.69 -15.93 0.50
N PHE A 219 0.41 -15.70 0.27
CA PHE A 219 -0.50 -15.03 1.18
C PHE A 219 -1.47 -16.04 1.77
N GLU A 220 -1.72 -15.93 3.07
CA GLU A 220 -2.70 -16.73 3.80
C GLU A 220 -3.55 -15.83 4.70
N ALA A 221 -4.86 -16.05 4.69
CA ALA A 221 -5.82 -15.34 5.53
C ALA A 221 -6.55 -16.31 6.46
N SER A 222 -6.40 -16.09 7.77
CA SER A 222 -7.17 -16.78 8.80
C SER A 222 -8.28 -15.86 9.28
N GLY A 223 -9.47 -16.00 8.70
CA GLY A 223 -10.65 -15.16 8.98
C GLY A 223 -11.64 -15.17 7.82
N ASP A 224 -12.52 -14.17 7.79
CA ASP A 224 -13.38 -13.91 6.63
C ASP A 224 -12.68 -12.88 5.73
N CYS A 225 -12.14 -13.36 4.61
CA CYS A 225 -11.62 -12.55 3.51
C CYS A 225 -12.33 -12.96 2.23
N ARG A 226 -12.79 -11.98 1.46
CA ARG A 226 -13.62 -12.24 0.28
C ARG A 226 -13.27 -11.34 -0.89
N THR A 227 -13.42 -11.87 -2.10
CA THR A 227 -13.28 -11.13 -3.34
C THR A 227 -14.45 -10.15 -3.54
N ASN A 228 -14.35 -9.30 -4.56
CA ASN A 228 -15.47 -8.50 -5.07
C ASN A 228 -16.68 -9.35 -5.53
N LYS A 229 -16.48 -10.64 -5.83
CA LYS A 229 -17.53 -11.62 -6.17
C LYS A 229 -18.06 -12.38 -4.95
N ASP A 230 -17.70 -11.97 -3.73
CA ASP A 230 -18.08 -12.60 -2.45
C ASP A 230 -17.53 -14.02 -2.24
N GLU A 231 -16.50 -14.40 -3.00
CA GLU A 231 -15.82 -15.70 -2.89
C GLU A 231 -14.79 -15.66 -1.75
N LYS A 232 -14.75 -16.71 -0.91
CA LYS A 232 -13.81 -16.78 0.21
C LYS A 232 -12.38 -16.98 -0.29
N VAL A 233 -11.43 -16.23 0.27
CA VAL A 233 -10.00 -16.37 -0.02
C VAL A 233 -9.28 -16.77 1.26
N GLU A 234 -8.60 -17.90 1.23
CA GLU A 234 -7.78 -18.39 2.34
C GLU A 234 -6.29 -18.40 1.99
N VAL A 235 -5.96 -18.66 0.72
CA VAL A 235 -4.58 -18.78 0.24
C VAL A 235 -4.47 -18.19 -1.16
N LEU A 236 -3.41 -17.41 -1.40
CA LEU A 236 -2.90 -17.08 -2.73
C LEU A 236 -1.43 -17.52 -2.77
N ASP A 237 -1.12 -18.50 -3.64
CA ASP A 237 0.23 -19.07 -3.72
C ASP A 237 0.92 -18.67 -5.03
N CYS A 238 1.94 -17.84 -4.91
CA CYS A 238 2.74 -17.32 -5.99
C CYS A 238 4.21 -17.73 -5.85
N ALA A 239 4.48 -18.83 -5.15
CA ALA A 239 5.83 -19.37 -4.97
C ALA A 239 6.49 -19.77 -6.30
N ALA A 240 5.70 -20.03 -7.35
CA ALA A 240 6.18 -20.38 -8.68
C ALA A 240 6.61 -19.17 -9.54
N LEU A 241 6.27 -17.94 -9.13
CA LEU A 241 6.61 -16.73 -9.86
C LEU A 241 8.03 -16.26 -9.51
N SER A 242 9.01 -16.88 -10.19
CA SER A 242 10.43 -16.53 -10.04
C SER A 242 10.88 -15.47 -11.04
N LEU A 243 12.05 -14.86 -10.81
CA LEU A 243 12.69 -13.94 -11.76
C LEU A 243 13.02 -14.60 -13.11
N ALA A 244 13.20 -15.93 -13.14
CA ALA A 244 13.43 -16.66 -14.38
C ALA A 244 12.19 -16.71 -15.28
N ALA A 245 11.00 -16.45 -14.74
CA ALA A 245 9.76 -16.34 -15.51
C ALA A 245 9.59 -14.96 -16.17
N CYS A 246 10.50 -14.00 -15.94
CA CYS A 246 10.37 -12.66 -16.47
C CYS A 246 10.51 -12.64 -18.00
N PRO A 247 9.52 -12.12 -18.75
CA PRO A 247 9.58 -12.06 -20.21
C PRO A 247 10.79 -11.28 -20.72
N THR A 248 11.51 -11.85 -21.68
CA THR A 248 12.67 -11.22 -22.31
C THR A 248 12.36 -10.55 -23.65
N ALA A 249 11.14 -10.75 -24.16
CA ALA A 249 10.66 -10.21 -25.44
C ALA A 249 9.16 -9.87 -25.33
N GLU A 250 8.82 -8.89 -24.48
CA GLU A 250 7.45 -8.43 -24.29
C GLU A 250 7.02 -7.53 -25.44
N HIS A 251 5.91 -7.86 -26.09
CA HIS A 251 5.37 -7.10 -27.22
C HIS A 251 4.38 -6.03 -26.75
N LEU A 252 4.89 -4.81 -26.55
CA LEU A 252 4.07 -3.64 -26.19
C LEU A 252 3.54 -2.97 -27.46
N THR A 253 2.54 -3.59 -28.07
CA THR A 253 1.94 -3.20 -29.36
C THR A 253 1.54 -1.73 -29.47
N ALA A 254 0.81 -1.18 -28.49
CA ALA A 254 0.45 0.25 -28.48
C ALA A 254 1.67 1.20 -28.42
N ALA A 255 2.80 0.73 -27.89
CA ALA A 255 4.05 1.47 -27.87
C ALA A 255 4.94 1.21 -29.08
N GLY A 256 4.61 0.22 -29.93
CA GLY A 256 5.43 -0.17 -31.07
C GLY A 256 6.81 -0.72 -30.69
N VAL A 257 6.97 -1.25 -29.48
CA VAL A 257 8.26 -1.76 -28.98
C VAL A 257 8.18 -3.22 -28.56
N THR A 258 9.30 -3.93 -28.68
CA THR A 258 9.52 -5.21 -28.01
C THR A 258 10.60 -5.01 -26.96
N ALA A 259 10.33 -5.38 -25.71
CA ALA A 259 11.19 -5.03 -24.58
C ALA A 259 11.57 -6.25 -23.72
N ASP A 260 12.80 -6.26 -23.23
CA ASP A 260 13.22 -7.15 -22.15
C ASP A 260 12.73 -6.57 -20.82
N LEU A 261 11.84 -7.28 -20.12
CA LEU A 261 11.26 -6.82 -18.85
C LEU A 261 12.17 -7.08 -17.65
N ARG A 262 13.31 -7.76 -17.83
CA ARG A 262 14.23 -8.02 -16.71
C ARG A 262 14.84 -6.72 -16.22
N ALA A 263 14.71 -6.47 -14.93
CA ALA A 263 15.42 -5.40 -14.25
C ALA A 263 16.82 -5.91 -13.89
N ILE A 264 17.81 -5.54 -14.70
CA ILE A 264 19.21 -5.98 -14.52
C ILE A 264 19.94 -4.96 -13.65
N ASN A 265 20.44 -5.40 -12.50
CA ASN A 265 21.20 -4.53 -11.61
C ASN A 265 22.53 -4.14 -12.28
N PRO A 266 22.83 -2.83 -12.41
CA PRO A 266 23.99 -2.35 -13.16
C PRO A 266 25.34 -2.65 -12.48
N VAL A 267 25.33 -3.03 -11.19
CA VAL A 267 26.53 -3.36 -10.43
C VAL A 267 26.80 -4.87 -10.45
N THR A 268 25.78 -5.69 -10.19
CA THR A 268 25.94 -7.15 -10.11
C THR A 268 25.77 -7.84 -11.47
N HIS A 269 25.21 -7.13 -12.45
CA HIS A 269 24.82 -7.66 -13.77
C HIS A 269 23.81 -8.82 -13.69
N GLN A 270 23.08 -8.92 -12.58
CA GLN A 270 22.09 -9.97 -12.37
C GLN A 270 20.66 -9.43 -12.41
N VAL A 271 19.72 -10.28 -12.81
CA VAL A 271 18.29 -9.98 -12.74
C VAL A 271 17.90 -9.81 -11.28
N SER A 272 17.34 -8.64 -10.94
CA SER A 272 16.98 -8.25 -9.58
C SER A 272 15.50 -7.90 -9.43
N GLY A 273 14.74 -8.00 -10.51
CA GLY A 273 13.30 -7.73 -10.58
C GLY A 273 12.78 -7.96 -12.00
N CYS A 274 11.47 -7.92 -12.15
CA CYS A 274 10.78 -7.93 -13.44
C CYS A 274 9.85 -6.73 -13.51
N TYR A 275 10.05 -5.85 -14.49
CA TYR A 275 9.14 -4.73 -14.72
C TYR A 275 7.76 -5.23 -15.16
N SER A 276 6.70 -4.60 -14.66
CA SER A 276 5.42 -4.64 -15.38
C SER A 276 5.50 -3.85 -16.69
N PRO A 277 4.61 -4.12 -17.67
CA PRO A 277 4.50 -3.31 -18.88
C PRO A 277 4.41 -1.81 -18.60
N CYS A 278 3.63 -1.41 -17.60
CA CYS A 278 3.53 -0.01 -17.20
C CYS A 278 4.85 0.52 -16.65
N ALA A 279 5.44 -0.16 -15.67
CA ALA A 279 6.70 0.27 -15.05
C ALA A 279 7.84 0.34 -16.08
N LYS A 280 7.87 -0.60 -17.05
CA LYS A 280 8.85 -0.62 -18.15
C LYS A 280 8.74 0.60 -19.04
N LEU A 281 7.55 1.17 -19.21
CA LEU A 281 7.33 2.35 -20.05
C LEU A 281 7.55 3.66 -19.31
N LEU A 282 7.55 3.68 -17.98
CA LEU A 282 7.61 4.94 -17.21
C LEU A 282 8.87 5.11 -16.37
N ASP A 283 9.43 4.03 -15.83
CA ASP A 283 10.54 4.14 -14.89
C ASP A 283 11.88 4.25 -15.62
N THR A 284 12.61 5.34 -15.37
CA THR A 284 13.88 5.63 -16.07
C THR A 284 15.12 5.02 -15.39
N LYS A 285 14.95 4.26 -14.31
CA LYS A 285 16.08 3.74 -13.55
C LYS A 285 16.85 2.69 -14.36
N TRP A 286 18.12 2.57 -14.02
CA TRP A 286 19.07 1.64 -14.64
C TRP A 286 19.14 1.81 -16.16
N SER A 287 19.22 0.71 -16.90
CA SER A 287 19.32 0.71 -18.36
C SER A 287 17.99 1.02 -19.07
N ASN A 288 16.93 1.42 -18.35
CA ASN A 288 15.61 1.66 -18.94
C ASN A 288 15.38 3.11 -19.40
N LYS A 289 16.33 4.01 -19.12
CA LYS A 289 16.20 5.45 -19.41
C LYS A 289 15.82 5.75 -20.87
N GLU A 290 16.49 5.12 -21.83
CA GLU A 290 16.24 5.39 -23.26
C GLU A 290 14.79 5.08 -23.67
N LEU A 291 14.21 4.01 -23.13
CA LEU A 291 12.84 3.63 -23.43
C LEU A 291 11.83 4.54 -22.71
N ALA A 292 12.02 4.79 -21.42
CA ALA A 292 11.01 5.41 -20.56
C ALA A 292 11.07 6.94 -20.50
N GLN A 293 12.21 7.55 -20.81
CA GLN A 293 12.41 8.99 -20.63
C GLN A 293 11.38 9.82 -21.41
N GLY A 294 10.67 10.70 -20.70
CA GLY A 294 9.73 11.65 -21.29
C GLY A 294 8.34 11.08 -21.59
N ARG A 295 8.13 9.77 -21.45
CA ARG A 295 6.79 9.18 -21.56
C ARG A 295 5.93 9.60 -20.37
N GLN A 296 4.63 9.75 -20.63
CA GLN A 296 3.64 10.10 -19.61
C GLN A 296 2.62 8.97 -19.48
N PRO A 297 2.04 8.74 -18.29
CA PRO A 297 1.03 7.71 -18.09
C PRO A 297 -0.16 7.86 -19.06
N GLU A 298 -0.57 9.09 -19.36
CA GLU A 298 -1.74 9.42 -20.16
C GLU A 298 -1.51 9.31 -21.67
N SER A 299 -0.24 9.19 -22.10
CA SER A 299 0.09 9.08 -23.53
C SER A 299 -0.53 7.83 -24.15
N ALA A 300 -0.91 7.90 -25.43
CA ALA A 300 -1.60 6.81 -26.13
C ALA A 300 -0.78 5.50 -26.16
N GLU A 301 0.54 5.61 -26.18
CA GLU A 301 1.48 4.51 -26.17
C GLU A 301 1.70 3.87 -24.78
N VAL A 302 1.27 4.51 -23.70
CA VAL A 302 1.50 4.06 -22.31
C VAL A 302 0.21 3.75 -21.58
N SER A 303 -0.79 4.61 -21.70
CA SER A 303 -2.06 4.51 -20.98
C SER A 303 -2.76 3.16 -21.11
N PRO A 304 -2.68 2.42 -22.23
CA PRO A 304 -3.30 1.10 -22.31
C PRO A 304 -2.62 0.01 -21.45
N TYR A 305 -1.43 0.28 -20.91
CA TYR A 305 -0.69 -0.60 -19.99
C TYR A 305 -0.74 -0.12 -18.54
N CYS A 306 -0.74 1.19 -18.33
CA CYS A 306 -0.76 1.81 -17.00
C CYS A 306 -2.17 2.09 -16.47
N CYS A 307 -3.13 2.21 -17.37
CA CYS A 307 -4.53 2.46 -17.08
C CYS A 307 -4.82 3.65 -16.15
N PRO A 308 -4.24 4.84 -16.39
CA PRO A 308 -4.63 6.03 -15.65
C PRO A 308 -6.07 6.42 -16.00
N THR A 309 -6.82 6.84 -15.00
CA THR A 309 -8.18 7.37 -15.17
C THR A 309 -8.20 8.84 -14.77
N PRO A 310 -8.36 9.79 -15.72
CA PRO A 310 -8.42 9.67 -17.19
C PRO A 310 -7.04 9.43 -17.86
N PRO A 311 -6.95 9.08 -19.18
CA PRO A 311 -8.02 8.93 -20.18
C PRO A 311 -8.62 7.52 -20.29
N GLN A 312 -8.10 6.52 -19.57
CA GLN A 312 -8.66 5.16 -19.59
C GLN A 312 -9.86 5.06 -18.65
N THR A 313 -10.79 4.16 -18.99
CA THR A 313 -11.77 3.64 -18.04
C THR A 313 -11.36 2.22 -17.61
N PRO A 314 -11.89 1.69 -16.50
CA PRO A 314 -11.69 0.29 -16.15
C PRO A 314 -12.06 -0.66 -17.29
N GLU A 315 -13.13 -0.38 -18.02
CA GLU A 315 -13.60 -1.17 -19.16
C GLU A 315 -12.63 -1.11 -20.34
N SER A 316 -12.13 0.09 -20.70
CA SER A 316 -11.18 0.23 -21.81
C SER A 316 -9.85 -0.43 -21.50
N CYS A 317 -9.39 -0.34 -20.25
CA CYS A 317 -8.17 -1.00 -19.81
C CYS A 317 -8.30 -2.53 -19.84
N ARG A 318 -9.44 -3.09 -19.38
CA ARG A 318 -9.72 -4.54 -19.45
C ARG A 318 -9.89 -5.06 -20.88
N ALA A 319 -10.22 -4.18 -21.83
CA ALA A 319 -10.21 -4.49 -23.26
C ALA A 319 -8.88 -4.17 -23.95
N GLY A 320 -7.91 -3.64 -23.18
CA GLY A 320 -6.66 -3.10 -23.69
C GLY A 320 -5.57 -4.16 -23.93
N PRO A 321 -4.47 -3.75 -24.57
CA PRO A 321 -3.36 -4.64 -24.93
C PRO A 321 -2.64 -5.23 -23.71
N ILE A 322 -2.77 -4.64 -22.52
CA ILE A 322 -2.22 -5.21 -21.28
C ILE A 322 -2.68 -6.66 -21.06
N THR A 323 -3.91 -6.98 -21.46
CA THR A 323 -4.52 -8.30 -21.32
C THR A 323 -3.91 -9.38 -22.22
N HIS A 324 -3.08 -8.98 -23.18
CA HIS A 324 -2.43 -9.86 -24.14
C HIS A 324 -0.92 -9.94 -23.95
N THR A 325 -0.38 -9.31 -22.91
CA THR A 325 1.05 -9.31 -22.60
C THR A 325 1.52 -10.67 -22.09
N ASP A 326 2.76 -11.03 -22.43
CA ASP A 326 3.38 -12.24 -21.88
C ASP A 326 3.62 -12.11 -20.38
N PHE A 327 3.84 -10.88 -19.89
CA PHE A 327 3.85 -10.54 -18.47
C PHE A 327 2.57 -10.99 -17.77
N LEU A 328 1.40 -10.51 -18.22
CA LEU A 328 0.14 -10.80 -17.54
C LEU A 328 -0.17 -12.29 -17.61
N LYS A 329 0.03 -12.89 -18.79
CA LYS A 329 -0.11 -14.33 -18.99
C LYS A 329 0.76 -15.12 -18.01
N THR A 330 2.00 -14.69 -17.79
CA THR A 330 2.92 -15.32 -16.82
C THR A 330 2.41 -15.18 -15.40
N VAL A 331 1.97 -13.97 -15.01
CA VAL A 331 1.39 -13.70 -13.68
C VAL A 331 0.20 -14.62 -13.43
N HIS A 332 -0.80 -14.62 -14.32
CA HIS A 332 -2.01 -15.44 -14.15
C HIS A 332 -1.71 -16.95 -14.16
N GLN A 333 -0.67 -17.40 -14.87
CA GLN A 333 -0.26 -18.80 -14.90
C GLN A 333 0.50 -19.25 -13.64
N LYS A 334 1.33 -18.37 -13.06
CA LYS A 334 2.22 -18.72 -11.94
C LYS A 334 1.71 -18.26 -10.57
N CYS A 335 0.74 -17.37 -10.58
CA CYS A 335 0.21 -16.67 -9.42
C CYS A 335 -1.27 -16.35 -9.70
N PRO A 336 -2.13 -17.37 -9.84
CA PRO A 336 -3.54 -17.15 -10.14
C PRO A 336 -4.21 -16.37 -9.00
N GLY A 337 -5.04 -15.38 -9.36
CA GLY A 337 -5.80 -14.59 -8.39
C GLY A 337 -5.05 -13.39 -7.79
N VAL A 338 -4.02 -12.85 -8.43
CA VAL A 338 -3.41 -11.56 -8.01
C VAL A 338 -3.59 -10.48 -9.06
N TYR A 339 -3.36 -9.23 -8.66
CA TYR A 339 -3.28 -8.12 -9.59
C TYR A 339 -2.00 -8.17 -10.42
N GLY A 340 -2.12 -8.32 -11.74
CA GLY A 340 -1.04 -8.06 -12.70
C GLY A 340 -1.06 -6.64 -13.28
N TYR A 341 -2.18 -5.91 -13.14
CA TYR A 341 -2.33 -4.50 -13.54
C TYR A 341 -3.50 -3.85 -12.79
N ALA A 342 -3.66 -2.52 -12.92
CA ALA A 342 -4.57 -1.71 -12.09
C ALA A 342 -6.06 -2.12 -12.12
N TYR A 343 -6.54 -2.73 -13.21
CA TYR A 343 -7.94 -3.14 -13.37
C TYR A 343 -8.08 -4.63 -13.71
N ASP A 344 -7.10 -5.43 -13.29
CA ASP A 344 -7.16 -6.89 -13.41
C ASP A 344 -8.43 -7.41 -12.73
N ASP A 345 -9.04 -8.42 -13.35
CA ASP A 345 -10.26 -9.05 -12.86
C ASP A 345 -9.98 -10.26 -11.94
N GLY A 346 -8.70 -10.46 -11.59
CA GLY A 346 -8.27 -11.37 -10.54
C GLY A 346 -8.90 -11.05 -9.17
N THR A 347 -8.77 -12.00 -8.24
CA THR A 347 -9.19 -11.88 -6.82
C THR A 347 -8.76 -10.55 -6.20
N GLY A 348 -7.60 -10.02 -6.65
CA GLY A 348 -7.28 -8.60 -6.65
C GLY A 348 -7.47 -7.97 -5.29
N LEU A 349 -8.54 -7.20 -5.12
CA LEU A 349 -8.88 -6.56 -3.85
C LEU A 349 -9.78 -7.47 -3.02
N MET A 350 -9.24 -7.92 -1.89
CA MET A 350 -9.97 -8.69 -0.90
C MET A 350 -10.50 -7.78 0.19
N ARG A 351 -11.78 -7.93 0.53
CA ARG A 351 -12.39 -7.34 1.72
C ARG A 351 -12.35 -8.36 2.85
N CYS A 352 -11.79 -7.96 3.98
CA CYS A 352 -11.60 -8.84 5.12
C CYS A 352 -12.20 -8.26 6.41
N SER A 353 -12.63 -9.13 7.32
CA SER A 353 -13.07 -8.70 8.65
C SER A 353 -11.90 -8.24 9.53
N SER A 354 -12.15 -7.35 10.49
CA SER A 354 -11.16 -6.90 11.48
C SER A 354 -10.62 -8.01 12.40
N ALA A 355 -11.24 -9.19 12.40
CA ALA A 355 -10.77 -10.38 13.12
C ALA A 355 -9.75 -11.21 12.31
N THR A 356 -9.58 -10.92 11.02
CA THR A 356 -8.71 -11.68 10.14
C THR A 356 -7.25 -11.46 10.50
N HIS A 357 -6.49 -12.57 10.55
CA HIS A 357 -5.03 -12.57 10.62
C HIS A 357 -4.43 -12.94 9.27
N TYR A 358 -3.35 -12.25 8.90
CA TYR A 358 -2.67 -12.40 7.63
C TYR A 358 -1.29 -13.00 7.86
N THR A 359 -0.92 -13.97 7.03
CA THR A 359 0.46 -14.46 6.94
C THR A 359 0.94 -14.27 5.50
N VAL A 360 1.99 -13.47 5.33
CA VAL A 360 2.66 -13.28 4.05
C VAL A 360 4.04 -13.91 4.15
N THR A 361 4.28 -14.95 3.35
CA THR A 361 5.59 -15.61 3.28
C THR A 361 6.26 -15.21 1.98
N PHE A 362 7.39 -14.51 2.07
CA PHE A 362 8.25 -14.26 0.92
C PHE A 362 9.32 -15.34 0.82
N PHE A 363 9.55 -15.86 -0.38
CA PHE A 363 10.53 -16.90 -0.64
C PHE A 363 11.79 -16.34 -1.27
N CYS A 364 12.88 -17.08 -1.09
CA CYS A 364 14.14 -16.78 -1.75
C CYS A 364 14.03 -16.91 -3.27
N PRO A 365 14.76 -16.09 -4.05
CA PRO A 365 14.96 -16.40 -5.45
C PRO A 365 15.79 -17.68 -5.56
N ALA A 366 15.62 -18.43 -6.65
CA ALA A 366 16.34 -19.69 -6.89
C ALA A 366 17.88 -19.52 -6.81
N THR A 367 18.36 -18.35 -7.22
CA THR A 367 19.73 -17.88 -7.05
C THR A 367 19.68 -16.43 -6.60
N LEU A 368 20.27 -16.14 -5.44
CA LEU A 368 20.53 -14.75 -5.06
C LEU A 368 21.70 -14.21 -5.86
N PRO A 369 21.63 -12.93 -6.27
CA PRO A 369 22.78 -12.31 -6.89
C PRO A 369 24.04 -12.39 -6.03
N ALA A 370 25.12 -12.84 -6.68
CA ALA A 370 26.43 -13.07 -6.06
C ALA A 370 27.01 -11.79 -5.44
#